data_AF-A0A2A5XFD3-F1
#
_entry.id   AF-A0A2A5XFD3-F1
#
_cell.length_a   1.000
_cell.length_b   1.000
_cell.length_c   1.000
_cell.angle_alpha   90.00
_cell.angle_beta   90.00
_cell.angle_gamma   90.00
#
_symmetry.space_group_name_H-M   'P 1'
#
loop_
_entity.id
_entity.type
_entity.pdbx_description
1 polymer ?
#
loop_
_entity_poly.entity_id
_entity_poly.type
_entity_poly.pdbx_seq_one_letter_code
_entity_poly.pdbx_strand_id
1 'polypeptide(L)'
;MNARKLTLIVILAFAIKFWVFKPYVVTSNSMNSTLKQGDYLIVNKWQNSIFGNHIKPNKGEVFAFHYPLDKVSIKDKMVYIKRCIGVPGDSIIVINGKVNSDEQSLQFDYIIKDPNSIINWALLNNIDVHQGGKTINNNWILSLSDKQIKSLKNIDNQFVFQKLIQDVNQFDLSTFPSDTLKKWNRDFYGPIYIPKSGHTIKINPA
;
A
#
# COMPACT_ATOMS: atom_id res chain seq x y z
N MET A 1 -8.55 -28.98 37.64
CA MET A 1 -7.78 -29.10 36.38
C MET A 1 -6.40 -29.68 36.73
N ASN A 2 -6.04 -30.86 36.24
CA ASN A 2 -4.77 -31.53 36.61
C ASN A 2 -3.55 -30.79 36.06
N ALA A 3 -2.48 -30.69 36.85
CA ALA A 3 -1.23 -29.98 36.50
C ALA A 3 -0.67 -30.39 35.12
N ARG A 4 -0.72 -31.70 34.79
CA ARG A 4 -0.33 -32.21 33.46
C ARG A 4 -1.10 -31.57 32.30
N LYS A 5 -2.41 -31.35 32.45
CA LYS A 5 -3.25 -30.72 31.41
C LYS A 5 -2.88 -29.24 31.25
N LEU A 6 -2.61 -28.55 32.36
CA LEU A 6 -2.18 -27.15 32.32
C LEU A 6 -0.83 -27.00 31.61
N THR A 7 0.15 -27.86 31.90
CA THR A 7 1.46 -27.85 31.23
C THR A 7 1.34 -28.05 29.72
N LEU A 8 0.52 -29.01 29.28
CA LEU A 8 0.29 -29.27 27.86
C LEU A 8 -0.35 -28.07 27.15
N ILE A 9 -1.34 -27.43 27.78
CA ILE A 9 -2.00 -26.23 27.23
C ILE A 9 -0.98 -25.10 27.05
N VAL A 10 -0.11 -24.88 28.04
CA VAL A 10 0.91 -23.81 27.97
C VAL A 10 1.91 -24.09 26.85
N ILE A 11 2.44 -25.31 26.75
CA ILE A 11 3.39 -25.68 25.68
C ILE A 11 2.74 -25.49 24.30
N LEU A 12 1.51 -25.97 24.14
CA LEU A 12 0.77 -25.83 22.89
C LEU A 12 0.51 -24.36 22.54
N ALA A 13 0.12 -23.54 23.53
CA ALA A 13 -0.10 -22.11 23.33
C ALA A 13 1.18 -21.39 22.88
N PHE A 14 2.33 -21.71 23.47
CA PHE A 14 3.63 -21.18 23.04
C PHE A 14 4.00 -21.66 21.63
N ALA A 15 3.82 -22.94 21.32
CA ALA A 15 4.07 -23.47 19.98
C ALA A 15 3.23 -22.75 18.92
N ILE A 16 1.93 -22.58 19.16
CA ILE A 16 1.03 -21.83 18.27
C ILE A 16 1.49 -20.37 18.13
N LYS A 17 1.83 -19.71 19.25
CA LYS A 17 2.31 -18.31 19.24
C LYS A 17 3.61 -18.14 18.44
N PHE A 18 4.52 -19.11 18.47
CA PHE A 18 5.77 -19.01 17.72
C PHE A 18 5.65 -19.41 16.25
N TRP A 19 4.78 -20.37 15.93
CA TRP A 19 4.71 -21.01 14.61
C TRP A 19 3.59 -20.48 13.72
N VAL A 20 2.46 -20.06 14.31
CA VAL A 20 1.25 -19.70 13.55
C VAL A 20 1.12 -18.19 13.39
N PHE A 21 1.46 -17.41 14.43
CA PHE A 21 1.25 -15.97 14.43
C PHE A 21 2.54 -15.21 14.67
N LYS A 22 2.64 -14.00 14.11
CA LYS A 22 3.71 -13.06 14.46
C LYS A 22 3.15 -11.65 14.61
N PRO A 23 3.41 -10.98 15.75
CA PRO A 23 3.01 -9.60 15.91
C PRO A 23 3.94 -8.69 15.09
N TYR A 24 3.35 -7.66 14.49
CA TYR A 24 4.04 -6.56 13.81
C TYR A 24 3.43 -5.23 14.21
N VAL A 25 4.23 -4.16 14.13
CA VAL A 25 3.75 -2.79 14.29
C VAL A 25 3.90 -2.08 12.95
N VAL A 26 2.85 -1.37 12.52
CA VAL A 26 2.88 -0.58 11.29
C VAL A 26 3.77 0.64 11.52
N THR A 27 4.88 0.74 10.80
CA THR A 27 5.85 1.84 10.97
C THR A 27 5.68 2.97 9.98
N SER A 28 4.87 2.79 8.92
CA SER A 28 4.74 3.74 7.80
C SER A 28 3.30 4.18 7.56
N ASN A 29 3.13 5.38 6.99
CA ASN A 29 1.83 5.93 6.58
C ASN A 29 1.33 5.40 5.23
N SER A 30 2.05 4.48 4.59
CA SER A 30 1.73 4.05 3.22
C SER A 30 0.44 3.23 3.10
N MET A 31 -0.05 2.67 4.20
CA MET A 31 -1.30 1.92 4.29
C MET A 31 -2.40 2.68 5.05
N ASN A 32 -2.23 3.99 5.31
CA ASN A 32 -3.07 4.76 6.24
C ASN A 32 -4.57 4.82 5.86
N SER A 33 -4.93 4.45 4.63
CA SER A 33 -6.33 4.26 4.23
C SER A 33 -7.01 3.07 4.93
N THR A 34 -6.22 2.11 5.46
CA THR A 34 -6.73 0.91 6.14
C THR A 34 -6.00 0.63 7.45
N LEU A 35 -4.69 0.83 7.49
CA LEU A 35 -3.81 0.54 8.62
C LEU A 35 -2.99 1.78 8.97
N LYS A 36 -3.18 2.31 10.17
CA LYS A 36 -2.51 3.52 10.65
C LYS A 36 -1.13 3.21 11.21
N GLN A 37 -0.25 4.19 11.17
CA GLN A 37 1.05 4.08 11.84
C GLN A 37 0.83 3.87 13.34
N GLY A 38 1.54 2.88 13.90
CA GLY A 38 1.38 2.45 15.29
C GLY A 38 0.39 1.29 15.48
N ASP A 39 -0.40 0.93 14.47
CA ASP A 39 -1.31 -0.22 14.56
C ASP A 39 -0.54 -1.53 14.81
N TYR A 40 -1.06 -2.34 15.72
CA TYR A 40 -0.56 -3.69 15.99
C TYR A 40 -1.27 -4.70 15.11
N LEU A 41 -0.50 -5.48 14.35
CA LEU A 41 -0.99 -6.53 13.47
C LEU A 41 -0.60 -7.90 14.01
N ILE A 42 -1.52 -8.85 13.89
CA ILE A 42 -1.23 -10.28 14.09
C ILE A 42 -1.20 -10.93 12.71
N VAL A 43 -0.01 -11.27 12.24
CA VAL A 43 0.17 -11.88 10.92
C VAL A 43 0.06 -13.40 11.03
N ASN A 44 -0.83 -13.99 10.23
CA ASN A 44 -0.95 -15.43 10.09
C ASN A 44 0.18 -15.97 9.18
N LYS A 45 1.05 -16.80 9.74
CA LYS A 45 2.17 -17.46 9.06
C LYS A 45 1.88 -18.91 8.69
N TRP A 46 0.72 -19.47 9.04
CA TRP A 46 0.40 -20.89 8.84
C TRP A 46 0.64 -21.36 7.39
N GLN A 47 0.16 -20.59 6.42
CA GLN A 47 0.32 -20.91 5.00
C GLN A 47 1.77 -20.86 4.51
N ASN A 48 2.66 -20.18 5.24
CA ASN A 48 4.10 -20.11 4.98
C ASN A 48 4.93 -20.96 5.95
N SER A 49 4.28 -21.88 6.67
CA SER A 49 4.94 -22.82 7.58
C SER A 49 5.32 -24.11 6.85
N ILE A 50 6.15 -24.95 7.47
CA ILE A 50 6.52 -26.27 6.96
C ILE A 50 5.32 -27.22 6.76
N PHE A 51 4.17 -26.90 7.38
CA PHE A 51 2.90 -27.63 7.25
C PHE A 51 1.91 -26.94 6.28
N GLY A 52 2.28 -25.80 5.69
CA GLY A 52 1.45 -25.04 4.79
C GLY A 52 1.63 -25.45 3.32
N ASN A 53 0.54 -25.49 2.57
CA ASN A 53 0.59 -25.58 1.11
C ASN A 53 0.72 -24.15 0.57
N HIS A 54 1.92 -23.71 0.20
CA HIS A 54 2.29 -22.45 -0.48
C HIS A 54 1.21 -21.35 -0.53
N ILE A 55 1.52 -20.14 -0.02
CA ILE A 55 0.63 -18.98 -0.04
C ILE A 55 -0.12 -18.86 -1.38
N LYS A 56 -1.45 -18.94 -1.33
CA LYS A 56 -2.34 -18.66 -2.46
C LYS A 56 -2.86 -17.23 -2.30
N PRO A 57 -2.25 -16.23 -2.95
CA PRO A 57 -2.64 -14.85 -2.74
C PRO A 57 -4.01 -14.60 -3.36
N ASN A 58 -4.85 -13.83 -2.67
CA ASN A 58 -6.08 -13.28 -3.24
C ASN A 58 -5.99 -11.76 -3.37
N LYS A 59 -6.66 -11.21 -4.38
CA LYS A 59 -6.77 -9.75 -4.56
C LYS A 59 -7.40 -9.13 -3.32
N GLY A 60 -6.88 -7.98 -2.90
CA GLY A 60 -7.34 -7.24 -1.74
C GLY A 60 -6.75 -7.73 -0.40
N GLU A 61 -6.11 -8.89 -0.32
CA GLU A 61 -5.46 -9.34 0.91
C GLU A 61 -4.24 -8.48 1.25
N VAL A 62 -3.97 -8.30 2.54
CA VAL A 62 -2.80 -7.55 3.03
C VAL A 62 -1.70 -8.52 3.43
N PHE A 63 -0.52 -8.33 2.85
CA PHE A 63 0.66 -9.17 3.10
C PHE A 63 1.72 -8.40 3.86
N ALA A 64 2.37 -9.09 4.79
CA ALA A 64 3.64 -8.69 5.38
C ALA A 64 4.76 -9.52 4.74
N PHE A 65 5.73 -8.85 4.10
CA PHE A 65 6.85 -9.53 3.43
C PHE A 65 8.13 -8.72 3.57
N HIS A 66 9.27 -9.39 3.48
CA HIS A 66 10.57 -8.70 3.49
C HIS A 66 10.81 -7.99 2.15
N TYR A 67 11.31 -6.76 2.19
CA TYR A 67 11.60 -5.99 0.99
C TYR A 67 12.60 -6.75 0.09
N PRO A 68 12.23 -7.10 -1.16
CA PRO A 68 13.02 -8.03 -1.96
C PRO A 68 14.36 -7.45 -2.40
N LEU A 69 14.45 -6.13 -2.62
CA LEU A 69 15.67 -5.46 -3.07
C LEU A 69 16.66 -5.18 -1.94
N ASP A 70 16.27 -5.40 -0.69
CA ASP A 70 17.17 -5.31 0.45
C ASP A 70 18.20 -6.45 0.40
N LYS A 71 19.49 -6.11 0.44
CA LYS A 71 20.60 -7.06 0.32
C LYS A 71 21.09 -7.61 1.67
N VAL A 72 20.50 -7.18 2.79
CA VAL A 72 20.83 -7.67 4.13
C VAL A 72 20.26 -9.08 4.39
N SER A 73 20.69 -9.68 5.50
CA SER A 73 20.21 -11.00 5.92
C SER A 73 18.71 -10.97 6.23
N ILE A 74 18.01 -12.09 6.05
CA ILE A 74 16.54 -12.16 6.18
C ILE A 74 16.00 -11.62 7.52
N LYS A 75 16.77 -11.76 8.61
CA LYS A 75 16.41 -11.27 9.95
C LYS A 75 16.47 -9.75 10.07
N ASP A 76 17.29 -9.10 9.24
CA ASP A 76 17.55 -7.66 9.26
C ASP A 76 16.77 -6.93 8.15
N LYS A 77 16.14 -7.67 7.23
CA LYS A 77 15.38 -7.08 6.13
C LYS A 77 14.16 -6.32 6.66
N MET A 78 13.94 -5.14 6.08
CA MET A 78 12.73 -4.38 6.36
C MET A 78 11.47 -5.17 5.96
N VAL A 79 10.46 -5.15 6.83
CA VAL A 79 9.15 -5.74 6.55
C VAL A 79 8.22 -4.68 5.99
N TYR A 80 7.65 -4.97 4.82
CA TYR A 80 6.68 -4.15 4.14
C TYR A 80 5.30 -4.76 4.34
N ILE A 81 4.31 -3.91 4.60
CA ILE A 81 2.90 -4.29 4.71
C ILE A 81 2.19 -3.62 3.54
N LYS A 82 1.67 -4.41 2.60
CA LYS A 82 1.02 -3.92 1.37
C LYS A 82 -0.18 -4.78 0.99
N ARG A 83 -1.11 -4.20 0.22
CA ARG A 83 -2.27 -4.89 -0.35
C ARG A 83 -1.88 -5.59 -1.66
N CYS A 84 -2.34 -6.82 -1.86
CA CYS A 84 -2.20 -7.56 -3.11
C CYS A 84 -3.21 -7.04 -4.14
N ILE A 85 -2.72 -6.50 -5.25
CA ILE A 85 -3.56 -5.97 -6.33
C ILE A 85 -3.70 -6.97 -7.49
N GLY A 86 -2.67 -7.78 -7.73
CA GLY A 86 -2.68 -8.80 -8.79
C GLY A 86 -2.09 -10.11 -8.29
N VAL A 87 -2.62 -11.20 -8.82
CA VAL A 87 -2.23 -12.58 -8.55
C VAL A 87 -1.70 -13.24 -9.83
N PRO A 88 -1.05 -14.41 -9.75
CA PRO A 88 -0.51 -15.09 -10.93
C PRO A 88 -1.57 -15.29 -12.02
N GLY A 89 -1.30 -14.80 -13.23
CA GLY A 89 -2.19 -14.83 -14.38
C GLY A 89 -2.89 -13.50 -14.69
N ASP A 90 -2.80 -12.51 -13.80
CA ASP A 90 -3.34 -11.17 -14.04
C ASP A 90 -2.42 -10.30 -14.89
N SER A 91 -2.99 -9.24 -15.47
CA SER A 91 -2.26 -8.09 -15.98
C SER A 91 -2.65 -6.83 -15.21
N ILE A 92 -1.65 -6.09 -14.74
CA ILE A 92 -1.86 -4.83 -14.02
C ILE A 92 -1.69 -3.68 -14.99
N ILE A 93 -2.68 -2.78 -15.01
CA ILE A 93 -2.66 -1.53 -15.76
C ILE A 93 -3.13 -0.40 -14.84
N VAL A 94 -2.48 0.75 -14.93
CA VAL A 94 -2.86 1.98 -14.25
C VAL A 94 -3.18 3.03 -15.30
N ILE A 95 -4.35 3.63 -15.21
CA ILE A 95 -4.78 4.75 -16.06
C ILE A 95 -5.32 5.85 -15.16
N ASN A 96 -4.77 7.06 -15.28
CA ASN A 96 -5.10 8.21 -14.41
C ASN A 96 -4.97 7.89 -12.90
N GLY A 97 -3.96 7.09 -12.56
CA GLY A 97 -3.66 6.63 -11.20
C GLY A 97 -4.62 5.57 -10.66
N LYS A 98 -5.51 5.00 -11.49
CA LYS A 98 -6.46 3.95 -11.09
C LYS A 98 -6.10 2.59 -11.67
N VAL A 99 -6.22 1.54 -10.87
CA VAL A 99 -6.16 0.15 -11.33
C VAL A 99 -7.57 -0.35 -11.66
N ASN A 100 -7.72 -1.19 -12.68
CA ASN A 100 -9.02 -1.75 -13.09
C ASN A 100 -9.75 -2.56 -12.01
N SER A 101 -9.07 -2.99 -10.94
CA SER A 101 -9.62 -3.85 -9.90
C SER A 101 -10.10 -3.12 -8.64
N ASP A 102 -10.05 -1.79 -8.58
CA ASP A 102 -10.25 -1.06 -7.32
C ASP A 102 -11.68 -0.56 -7.09
N GLU A 103 -12.33 -1.11 -6.06
CA GLU A 103 -13.53 -0.56 -5.39
C GLU A 103 -13.21 0.18 -4.08
N GLN A 104 -11.96 0.20 -3.60
CA GLN A 104 -11.60 0.82 -2.31
C GLN A 104 -11.00 2.22 -2.44
N SER A 105 -11.10 2.98 -1.35
CA SER A 105 -10.80 4.42 -1.20
C SER A 105 -9.37 4.81 -1.60
N LEU A 106 -9.15 4.98 -2.90
CA LEU A 106 -7.93 5.54 -3.45
C LEU A 106 -7.72 6.97 -2.95
N GLN A 107 -6.46 7.31 -2.74
CA GLN A 107 -6.02 8.66 -2.46
C GLN A 107 -5.21 9.17 -3.64
N PHE A 108 -5.39 10.45 -3.98
CA PHE A 108 -4.62 11.11 -5.02
C PHE A 108 -4.04 12.40 -4.50
N ASP A 109 -2.95 12.85 -5.08
CA ASP A 109 -2.37 14.14 -4.75
C ASP A 109 -3.22 15.25 -5.40
N TYR A 110 -3.53 16.29 -4.63
CA TYR A 110 -4.24 17.48 -5.10
C TYR A 110 -3.45 18.73 -4.74
N ILE A 111 -3.35 19.68 -5.67
CA ILE A 111 -3.10 21.08 -5.35
C ILE A 111 -4.43 21.71 -4.94
N ILE A 112 -4.46 22.36 -3.79
CA ILE A 112 -5.65 22.99 -3.23
C ILE A 112 -5.35 24.47 -3.05
N LYS A 113 -6.15 25.32 -3.70
CA LYS A 113 -6.15 26.76 -3.42
C LYS A 113 -7.10 27.04 -2.26
N ASP A 114 -6.57 27.71 -1.25
CA ASP A 114 -7.27 28.08 -0.03
C ASP A 114 -7.26 29.62 0.09
N PRO A 115 -8.21 30.32 -0.56
CA PRO A 115 -8.19 31.78 -0.63
C PRO A 115 -8.35 32.43 0.75
N ASN A 116 -9.05 31.77 1.66
CA ASN A 116 -9.35 32.26 3.01
C ASN A 116 -8.34 31.78 4.06
N SER A 117 -7.33 30.99 3.65
CA SER A 117 -6.30 30.41 4.54
C SER A 117 -6.89 29.64 5.74
N ILE A 118 -8.00 28.93 5.51
CA ILE A 118 -8.72 28.17 6.55
C ILE A 118 -7.99 26.87 6.89
N ILE A 119 -7.38 26.22 5.89
CA ILE A 119 -6.70 24.94 6.07
C ILE A 119 -5.50 25.13 7.00
N ASN A 120 -5.47 24.32 8.04
CA ASN A 120 -4.38 24.22 9.00
C ASN A 120 -4.25 22.76 9.46
N TRP A 121 -3.14 22.43 10.11
CA TRP A 121 -2.85 21.06 10.53
C TRP A 121 -3.88 20.47 11.49
N ALA A 122 -4.49 21.27 12.37
CA ALA A 122 -5.53 20.77 13.28
C ALA A 122 -6.78 20.32 12.50
N LEU A 123 -7.19 21.11 11.50
CA LEU A 123 -8.28 20.75 10.60
C LEU A 123 -7.95 19.48 9.79
N LEU A 124 -6.74 19.39 9.23
CA LEU A 124 -6.30 18.23 8.46
C LEU A 124 -6.28 16.94 9.30
N ASN A 125 -5.77 17.03 10.53
CA ASN A 125 -5.77 15.91 11.47
C ASN A 125 -7.20 15.44 11.80
N ASN A 126 -8.16 16.38 11.96
CA ASN A 126 -9.57 16.04 12.23
C ASN A 126 -10.24 15.27 11.08
N ILE A 127 -9.76 15.43 9.85
CA ILE A 127 -10.25 14.69 8.67
C ILE A 127 -9.31 13.56 8.22
N ASP A 128 -8.38 13.16 9.10
CA ASP A 128 -7.44 12.06 8.90
C ASP A 128 -6.50 12.25 7.68
N VAL A 129 -6.12 13.49 7.40
CA VAL A 129 -5.16 13.85 6.35
C VAL A 129 -3.78 14.08 6.97
N HIS A 130 -2.86 13.15 6.71
CA HIS A 130 -1.51 13.14 7.29
C HIS A 130 -0.39 13.25 6.26
N GLN A 131 -0.74 13.32 4.97
CA GLN A 131 0.23 13.35 3.87
C GLN A 131 0.06 14.62 3.04
N GLY A 132 1.17 15.30 2.81
CA GLY A 132 1.23 16.54 2.06
C GLY A 132 1.82 17.70 2.87
N GLY A 133 1.58 18.92 2.41
CA GLY A 133 2.04 20.12 3.07
C GLY A 133 1.66 21.41 2.35
N LYS A 134 1.97 22.52 2.99
CA LYS A 134 1.77 23.85 2.42
C LYS A 134 2.92 24.22 1.50
N THR A 135 2.59 24.74 0.32
CA THR A 135 3.54 25.22 -0.68
C THR A 135 3.97 26.66 -0.41
N ILE A 136 5.03 27.10 -1.09
CA ILE A 136 5.51 28.50 -1.05
C ILE A 136 4.47 29.50 -1.57
N ASN A 137 3.58 29.09 -2.48
CA ASN A 137 2.58 29.96 -3.09
C ASN A 137 1.25 29.97 -2.33
N ASN A 138 1.28 29.66 -1.03
CA ASN A 138 0.11 29.56 -0.15
C ASN A 138 -0.95 28.50 -0.54
N ASN A 139 -0.67 27.66 -1.55
CA ASN A 139 -1.49 26.49 -1.86
C ASN A 139 -1.12 25.31 -0.96
N TRP A 140 -1.97 24.29 -0.90
CA TRP A 140 -1.67 23.01 -0.25
C TRP A 140 -1.48 21.92 -1.29
N ILE A 141 -0.53 21.01 -1.07
CA ILE A 141 -0.44 19.74 -1.79
C ILE A 141 -0.79 18.66 -0.79
N LEU A 142 -1.93 17.98 -0.95
CA LEU A 142 -2.41 16.94 -0.03
C LEU A 142 -2.80 15.67 -0.78
N SER A 143 -2.52 14.52 -0.18
CA SER A 143 -3.02 13.23 -0.69
C SER A 143 -4.40 12.96 -0.08
N LEU A 144 -5.45 13.01 -0.89
CA LEU A 144 -6.84 12.99 -0.45
C LEU A 144 -7.65 11.88 -1.10
N SER A 145 -8.55 11.29 -0.32
CA SER A 145 -9.66 10.46 -0.80
C SER A 145 -10.89 11.31 -1.16
N ASP A 146 -11.81 10.73 -1.93
CA ASP A 146 -13.09 11.39 -2.27
C ASP A 146 -13.89 11.81 -1.02
N LYS A 147 -13.81 11.03 0.06
CA LYS A 147 -14.45 11.35 1.34
C LYS A 147 -13.85 12.64 1.94
N GLN A 148 -12.53 12.77 1.94
CA GLN A 148 -11.84 13.94 2.50
C GLN A 148 -12.06 15.19 1.66
N ILE A 149 -12.11 15.06 0.32
CA ILE A 149 -12.48 16.17 -0.57
C ILE A 149 -13.88 16.68 -0.25
N LYS A 150 -14.86 15.77 -0.04
CA LYS A 150 -16.21 16.16 0.37
C LYS A 150 -16.22 16.88 1.71
N SER A 151 -15.48 16.38 2.71
CA SER A 151 -15.37 17.04 4.02
C SER A 151 -14.81 18.47 3.89
N LEU A 152 -13.76 18.68 3.09
CA LEU A 152 -13.19 20.01 2.87
C LEU A 152 -14.16 20.95 2.15
N LYS A 153 -14.87 20.47 1.12
CA LYS A 153 -15.88 21.25 0.40
C LYS A 153 -17.06 21.68 1.27
N ASN A 154 -17.40 20.88 2.29
CA ASN A 154 -18.44 21.23 3.25
C ASN A 154 -17.99 22.31 4.24
N ILE A 155 -16.68 22.48 4.45
CA ILE A 155 -16.12 23.52 5.32
C ILE A 155 -16.06 24.84 4.58
N ASP A 156 -15.51 24.84 3.36
CA ASP A 156 -15.53 26.00 2.46
C ASP A 156 -15.66 25.51 1.01
N ASN A 157 -16.68 25.99 0.31
CA ASN A 157 -16.92 25.67 -1.08
C ASN A 157 -16.01 26.45 -2.05
N GLN A 158 -15.27 27.45 -1.56
CA GLN A 158 -14.32 28.26 -2.33
C GLN A 158 -12.98 27.55 -2.55
N PHE A 159 -12.74 26.41 -1.89
CA PHE A 159 -11.56 25.60 -2.15
C PHE A 159 -11.54 25.08 -3.59
N VAL A 160 -10.44 25.34 -4.31
CA VAL A 160 -10.23 24.83 -5.67
C VAL A 160 -9.28 23.64 -5.61
N PHE A 161 -9.77 22.47 -6.04
CA PHE A 161 -9.00 21.22 -6.05
C PHE A 161 -8.54 20.90 -7.47
N GLN A 162 -7.24 20.84 -7.67
CA GLN A 162 -6.62 20.37 -8.91
C GLN A 162 -5.94 19.05 -8.63
N LYS A 163 -6.46 17.96 -9.21
CA LYS A 163 -5.83 16.64 -9.13
C LYS A 163 -4.47 16.68 -9.83
N LEU A 164 -3.44 16.18 -9.17
CA LEU A 164 -2.12 16.01 -9.74
C LEU A 164 -2.06 14.64 -10.42
N ILE A 165 -1.99 14.67 -11.75
CA ILE A 165 -1.78 13.52 -12.62
C ILE A 165 -0.58 13.86 -13.50
N GLN A 166 0.39 12.93 -13.59
CA GLN A 166 1.53 13.07 -14.49
C GLN A 166 1.10 12.99 -15.95
N ASP A 167 1.83 13.64 -16.86
CA ASP A 167 1.54 13.52 -18.29
C ASP A 167 1.79 12.09 -18.78
N VAL A 168 0.93 11.56 -19.64
CA VAL A 168 1.05 10.20 -20.19
C VAL A 168 2.36 9.98 -20.97
N ASN A 169 2.99 11.04 -21.46
CA ASN A 169 4.25 10.98 -22.19
C ASN A 169 5.48 11.23 -21.31
N GLN A 170 5.28 11.61 -20.05
CA GLN A 170 6.37 11.82 -19.09
C GLN A 170 6.71 10.49 -18.41
N PHE A 171 7.94 10.02 -18.63
CA PHE A 171 8.42 8.80 -17.98
C PHE A 171 8.97 9.09 -16.58
N ASP A 172 8.87 8.11 -15.70
CA ASP A 172 9.41 8.17 -14.34
C ASP A 172 10.34 6.98 -14.09
N LEU A 173 11.64 7.26 -13.93
CA LEU A 173 12.65 6.22 -13.68
C LEU A 173 12.46 5.50 -12.35
N SER A 174 11.70 6.06 -11.41
CA SER A 174 11.34 5.37 -10.17
C SER A 174 10.24 4.30 -10.37
N THR A 175 9.58 4.30 -11.53
CA THR A 175 8.54 3.32 -11.88
C THR A 175 9.17 2.07 -12.46
N PHE A 176 9.03 0.91 -11.79
CA PHE A 176 9.51 -0.39 -12.27
C PHE A 176 8.97 -0.69 -13.68
N PRO A 177 9.77 -1.18 -14.65
CA PRO A 177 11.13 -1.68 -14.50
C PRO A 177 12.23 -0.62 -14.69
N SER A 178 11.89 0.66 -14.55
CA SER A 178 12.81 1.78 -14.79
C SER A 178 13.27 1.87 -16.26
N ASP A 179 12.36 1.56 -17.18
CA ASP A 179 12.61 1.54 -18.63
C ASP A 179 12.09 2.82 -19.29
N THR A 180 13.00 3.58 -19.91
CA THR A 180 12.69 4.84 -20.60
C THR A 180 11.88 4.65 -21.88
N LEU A 181 11.92 3.46 -22.50
CA LEU A 181 11.17 3.16 -23.73
C LEU A 181 9.69 2.95 -23.46
N LYS A 182 9.33 2.45 -22.28
CA LYS A 182 7.94 2.17 -21.90
C LYS A 182 7.14 3.44 -21.60
N LYS A 183 7.83 4.58 -21.40
CA LYS A 183 7.25 5.87 -21.01
C LYS A 183 6.27 5.79 -19.83
N TRP A 184 6.45 4.79 -18.97
CA TRP A 184 5.55 4.57 -17.83
C TRP A 184 5.86 5.54 -16.70
N ASN A 185 4.80 5.87 -15.97
CA ASN A 185 4.87 6.60 -14.72
C ASN A 185 3.84 6.08 -13.71
N ARG A 186 3.77 6.71 -12.54
CA ARG A 186 2.87 6.31 -11.46
C ARG A 186 1.38 6.36 -11.82
N ASP A 187 0.98 7.27 -12.71
CA ASP A 187 -0.42 7.48 -13.09
C ASP A 187 -0.80 6.76 -14.39
N PHE A 188 0.18 6.37 -15.20
CA PHE A 188 0.05 5.64 -16.46
C PHE A 188 1.08 4.51 -16.53
N TYR A 189 0.63 3.31 -16.20
CA TYR A 189 1.50 2.16 -15.99
C TYR A 189 0.97 0.89 -16.67
N GLY A 190 1.88 0.10 -17.21
CA GLY A 190 1.55 -1.22 -17.75
C GLY A 190 1.03 -1.18 -19.20
N PRO A 191 0.43 -2.28 -19.67
CA PRO A 191 0.14 -3.49 -18.90
C PRO A 191 1.41 -4.25 -18.50
N ILE A 192 1.43 -4.76 -17.26
CA ILE A 192 2.43 -5.73 -16.80
C ILE A 192 1.74 -7.05 -16.46
N TYR A 193 2.16 -8.13 -17.11
CA TYR A 193 1.63 -9.47 -16.87
C TYR A 193 2.35 -10.13 -15.69
N ILE A 194 1.58 -10.73 -14.77
CA ILE A 194 2.08 -11.52 -13.64
C ILE A 194 2.07 -13.00 -14.07
N PRO A 195 3.23 -13.64 -14.25
CA PRO A 195 3.27 -15.01 -14.75
C PRO A 195 2.63 -16.01 -13.78
N LYS A 196 1.79 -16.91 -14.31
CA LYS A 196 1.29 -18.09 -13.57
C LYS A 196 2.15 -19.33 -13.79
N SER A 197 2.04 -20.29 -12.86
CA SER A 197 2.74 -21.57 -12.97
C SER A 197 2.47 -22.24 -14.32
N GLY A 198 3.52 -22.78 -14.95
CA GLY A 198 3.47 -23.37 -16.28
C GLY A 198 3.47 -22.37 -17.46
N HIS A 199 3.47 -21.06 -17.20
CA HIS A 199 3.60 -20.06 -18.26
C HIS A 199 5.05 -19.89 -18.69
N THR A 200 5.28 -19.72 -20.00
CA THR A 200 6.62 -19.50 -20.58
C THR A 200 6.75 -18.07 -21.10
N ILE A 201 7.81 -17.37 -20.70
CA ILE A 201 8.13 -16.04 -21.22
C ILE A 201 9.27 -16.17 -22.23
N LYS A 202 9.08 -15.63 -23.44
CA LYS A 202 10.18 -15.54 -24.40
C LYS A 202 11.16 -14.47 -23.93
N ILE A 203 12.41 -14.85 -23.68
CA ILE A 203 13.49 -13.92 -23.40
C ILE A 203 14.00 -13.43 -24.75
N ASN A 204 13.76 -12.16 -25.06
CA ASN A 204 14.41 -11.51 -26.20
C ASN A 204 15.81 -11.04 -25.73
N PRO A 205 16.85 -11.13 -26.57
CA PRO A 205 18.11 -10.46 -26.28
C PRO A 205 17.84 -8.97 -26.04
N ALA A 206 18.47 -8.42 -24.99
CA ALA A 206 18.40 -7.00 -24.65
C ALA A 206 19.08 -6.13 -25.71
#